data_AF-A0A9D1P304-F1
#
_entry.id   AF-A0A9D1P304-F1
#
_cell.length_a   1.000
_cell.length_b   1.000
_cell.length_c   1.000
_cell.angle_alpha   90.00
_cell.angle_beta   90.00
_cell.angle_gamma   90.00
#
_symmetry.space_group_name_H-M   'P 1'
#
loop_
_entity.id
_entity.type
_entity.pdbx_description
1 polymer ?
#
loop_
_entity_poly.entity_id
_entity_poly.type
_entity_poly.pdbx_seq_one_letter_code
_entity_poly.pdbx_strand_id
1 'polypeptide(L)'
;MFGPTYDWIFALICGVLAVVFFLGKGQAVLRAFTSRDQRDKKSKRTPEEELRYQRAIAMFLLMLTVTSVLMATLGTIYAWVSWVQIAAVIIGLIVVVKYLRKNFPE
;
A
#
# COMPACT_ATOMS: atom_id res chain seq x y z
N MET A 1 8.95 -4.77 -17.25
CA MET A 1 8.52 -5.25 -15.92
C MET A 1 9.68 -5.95 -15.28
N PHE A 2 9.83 -5.84 -13.97
CA PHE A 2 10.88 -6.55 -13.26
C PHE A 2 10.64 -8.06 -13.41
N GLY A 3 11.70 -8.88 -13.37
CA GLY A 3 11.55 -10.32 -13.62
C GLY A 3 10.64 -11.02 -12.59
N PRO A 4 10.15 -12.24 -12.87
CA PRO A 4 9.20 -12.95 -12.00
C PRO A 4 9.65 -13.06 -10.54
N THR A 5 10.95 -13.22 -10.30
CA THR A 5 11.55 -13.26 -8.96
C THR A 5 11.35 -11.96 -8.19
N TYR A 6 11.45 -10.81 -8.85
CA TYR A 6 11.20 -9.52 -8.22
C TYR A 6 9.74 -9.38 -7.82
N ASP A 7 8.81 -9.77 -8.69
CA ASP A 7 7.37 -9.66 -8.41
C ASP A 7 6.95 -10.50 -7.21
N TRP A 8 7.53 -11.70 -7.06
CA TRP A 8 7.33 -12.54 -5.87
C TRP A 8 7.88 -11.91 -4.60
N ILE A 9 9.12 -11.38 -4.63
CA ILE A 9 9.72 -10.71 -3.49
C ILE A 9 8.90 -9.48 -3.09
N PHE A 10 8.48 -8.68 -4.08
CA PHE A 10 7.68 -7.49 -3.86
C PHE A 10 6.29 -7.84 -3.29
N ALA A 11 5.62 -8.86 -3.84
CA ALA A 11 4.36 -9.36 -3.30
C ALA A 11 4.49 -9.77 -1.83
N LEU A 12 5.57 -10.47 -1.48
CA LEU A 12 5.84 -10.91 -0.12
C LEU A 12 6.07 -9.73 0.82
N ILE A 13 6.88 -8.74 0.42
CA ILE A 13 7.11 -7.51 1.21
C ILE A 13 5.79 -6.76 1.42
N CYS A 14 5.02 -6.52 0.36
CA CYS A 14 3.72 -5.86 0.45
C CYS A 14 2.74 -6.65 1.33
N GLY A 15 2.78 -7.99 1.27
CA GLY A 15 1.89 -8.84 2.06
C GLY A 15 2.22 -8.78 3.54
N VAL A 16 3.51 -8.87 3.90
CA VAL A 16 3.98 -8.71 5.27
C VAL A 16 3.62 -7.32 5.81
N LEU A 17 3.86 -6.27 5.02
CA LEU A 17 3.48 -4.92 5.41
C LEU A 17 1.96 -4.80 5.57
N ALA A 18 1.15 -5.33 4.67
CA ALA A 18 -0.30 -5.30 4.78
C ALA A 18 -0.76 -5.89 6.13
N VAL A 19 -0.24 -7.06 6.52
CA VAL A 19 -0.54 -7.70 7.81
C VAL A 19 -0.11 -6.83 8.99
N VAL A 20 1.11 -6.28 8.97
CA VAL A 20 1.64 -5.43 10.03
C VAL A 20 0.79 -4.16 10.22
N PHE A 21 0.36 -3.55 9.12
CA PHE A 21 -0.55 -2.40 9.15
C PHE A 21 -1.97 -2.78 9.59
N PHE A 22 -2.45 -3.98 9.24
CA PHE A 22 -3.75 -4.49 9.69
C PHE A 22 -3.81 -4.73 11.20
N LEU A 23 -2.70 -5.21 11.78
CA LEU A 23 -2.53 -5.43 13.22
C LEU A 23 -2.30 -4.14 14.02
N GLY A 24 -2.32 -2.96 13.38
CA GLY A 24 -2.07 -1.68 14.02
C GLY A 24 -0.59 -1.40 14.38
N LYS A 25 0.30 -2.39 14.16
CA LYS A 25 1.74 -2.27 14.45
C LYS A 25 2.52 -1.52 13.38
N GLY A 26 1.88 -1.12 12.29
CA GLY A 26 2.47 -0.32 11.21
C GLY A 26 2.95 1.08 11.61
N GLN A 27 2.68 1.55 12.84
CA GLN A 27 3.13 2.87 13.30
C GLN A 27 4.65 2.99 13.30
N ALA A 28 5.36 1.92 13.69
CA ALA A 28 6.81 1.90 13.71
C ALA A 28 7.38 2.06 12.28
N VAL A 29 6.79 1.35 11.32
CA VAL A 29 7.15 1.45 9.90
C VAL A 29 6.85 2.85 9.36
N LEU A 30 5.64 3.37 9.62
CA LEU A 30 5.28 4.74 9.24
C LEU A 30 6.26 5.76 9.82
N ARG A 31 6.65 5.63 11.09
CA ARG A 31 7.60 6.52 11.75
C ARG A 31 9.01 6.43 11.17
N ALA A 32 9.41 5.29 10.61
CA ALA A 32 10.69 5.13 9.94
C ALA A 32 10.73 5.83 8.57
N PHE A 33 9.60 5.92 7.87
CA PHE A 33 9.51 6.50 6.52
C PHE A 33 8.89 7.91 6.47
N THR A 34 8.36 8.42 7.60
CA THR A 34 7.78 9.77 7.67
C THR A 34 8.83 10.75 8.18
N SER A 35 9.04 11.87 7.46
CA SER A 35 9.94 12.94 7.89
C SER A 35 9.49 13.57 9.21
N ARG A 36 10.45 14.11 9.98
CA ARG A 36 10.20 14.70 11.31
C ARG A 36 9.10 15.76 11.30
N ASP A 37 9.03 16.58 10.25
CA ASP A 37 8.00 17.61 10.03
C ASP A 37 6.57 17.05 9.89
N GLN A 38 6.41 15.95 9.14
CA GLN A 38 5.09 15.31 8.99
C GLN A 38 4.68 14.51 10.24
N ARG A 39 5.65 14.15 11.08
CA ARG A 39 5.42 13.42 12.34
C ARG A 39 4.78 14.33 13.39
N ASP A 40 5.21 15.59 13.48
CA ASP A 40 4.63 16.58 14.40
C ASP A 40 3.23 17.03 13.96
N LYS A 41 2.96 17.14 12.65
CA LYS A 41 1.60 17.36 12.12
C LYS A 41 0.65 16.18 12.38
N LYS A 42 1.13 14.93 12.21
CA LYS A 42 0.33 13.72 12.47
C LYS A 42 0.08 13.46 13.96
N SER A 43 0.87 14.06 14.85
CA SER A 43 0.71 13.96 16.32
C SER A 43 -0.66 14.44 16.84
N LYS A 44 -1.40 15.23 16.05
CA LYS A 44 -2.76 15.67 16.40
C LYS A 44 -3.86 14.64 16.09
N ARG A 45 -3.56 13.52 15.44
CA ARG A 45 -4.57 12.49 15.13
C ARG A 45 -4.91 11.66 16.35
N THR A 46 -6.19 11.38 16.52
CA THR A 46 -6.66 10.44 17.55
C THR A 46 -6.20 9.01 17.24
N PRO A 47 -6.04 8.13 18.24
CA PRO A 47 -5.62 6.75 18.03
C PRO A 47 -6.56 5.97 17.09
N GLU A 48 -7.86 6.31 17.07
CA GLU A 48 -8.84 5.73 16.15
C GLU A 48 -8.61 6.15 14.69
N GLU A 49 -8.23 7.41 14.45
CA GLU A 49 -7.89 7.92 13.13
C GLU A 49 -6.60 7.30 12.60
N GLU A 50 -5.61 7.09 13.45
CA GLU A 50 -4.38 6.39 13.08
C GLU A 50 -4.64 4.93 12.69
N LEU A 51 -5.52 4.22 13.42
CA LEU A 51 -5.92 2.85 13.08
C LEU A 51 -6.69 2.79 11.74
N ARG A 52 -7.60 3.74 11.49
CA ARG A 52 -8.30 3.84 10.19
C ARG A 52 -7.34 4.16 9.05
N TYR A 53 -6.37 5.04 9.29
CA TYR A 53 -5.31 5.36 8.33
C TYR A 53 -4.45 4.13 8.00
N GLN A 54 -4.03 3.38 9.03
CA GLN A 54 -3.26 2.16 8.84
C GLN A 54 -4.05 1.08 8.09
N ARG A 55 -5.33 0.89 8.39
CA ARG A 55 -6.19 -0.04 7.64
C ARG A 55 -6.34 0.36 6.18
N ALA A 56 -6.49 1.64 5.87
CA ALA A 56 -6.55 2.11 4.49
C ALA A 56 -5.24 1.81 3.72
N ILE A 57 -4.09 2.01 4.37
CA ILE A 57 -2.78 1.64 3.80
C ILE A 57 -2.65 0.12 3.67
N ALA A 58 -3.12 -0.65 4.65
CA ALA A 58 -3.11 -2.11 4.60
C ALA A 58 -3.93 -2.65 3.42
N MET A 59 -5.10 -2.07 3.16
CA MET A 59 -5.93 -2.44 2.00
C MET A 59 -5.22 -2.14 0.68
N PHE A 60 -4.51 -1.00 0.59
CA PHE A 60 -3.71 -0.67 -0.59
C PHE A 60 -2.55 -1.64 -0.78
N LEU A 61 -1.82 -1.96 0.29
CA LEU A 61 -0.73 -2.94 0.25
C LEU A 61 -1.23 -4.33 -0.14
N LEU A 62 -2.39 -4.73 0.36
CA LEU A 62 -3.02 -6.01 0.01
C LEU A 62 -3.40 -6.04 -1.47
N MET A 63 -3.97 -4.95 -2.01
CA MET A 63 -4.21 -4.81 -3.44
C MET A 63 -2.91 -4.94 -4.24
N LEU A 64 -1.84 -4.27 -3.81
CA LEU A 64 -0.52 -4.38 -4.45
C LEU A 64 -0.02 -5.83 -4.44
N THR A 65 -0.09 -6.53 -3.31
CA THR A 65 0.27 -7.95 -3.22
C THR A 65 -0.50 -8.80 -4.22
N VAL A 66 -1.83 -8.67 -4.28
CA VAL A 66 -2.66 -9.42 -5.21
C VAL A 66 -2.25 -9.14 -6.66
N THR A 67 -2.03 -7.87 -7.01
CA THR A 67 -1.61 -7.50 -8.36
C THR A 67 -0.22 -8.03 -8.71
N SER A 68 0.73 -8.04 -7.77
CA SER A 68 2.07 -8.57 -8.00
C SER A 68 2.08 -10.10 -8.13
N VAL A 69 1.23 -10.81 -7.38
CA VAL A 69 1.04 -12.27 -7.54
C VAL A 69 0.41 -12.59 -8.91
N LEU A 70 -0.60 -11.83 -9.32
CA LEU A 70 -1.20 -11.95 -10.65
C LEU A 70 -0.14 -11.72 -11.74
N MET A 71 0.79 -10.79 -11.53
CA MET A 71 1.84 -10.55 -12.50
C MET A 71 2.88 -11.65 -12.57
N ALA A 72 3.32 -12.13 -11.41
CA ALA A 72 4.27 -13.23 -11.34
C ALA A 72 3.74 -14.54 -11.95
N THR A 73 2.41 -14.71 -11.98
CA THR A 73 1.75 -15.93 -12.48
C THR A 73 1.25 -15.82 -13.92
N LEU A 74 0.60 -14.71 -14.28
CA LEU A 74 -0.04 -14.53 -15.59
C LEU A 74 0.70 -13.55 -16.50
N GLY A 75 1.60 -12.74 -15.95
CA GLY A 75 2.28 -11.68 -16.68
C GLY A 75 3.29 -12.18 -17.72
N THR A 76 3.79 -13.39 -17.55
CA THR A 76 4.66 -14.07 -18.53
C THR A 76 3.87 -14.64 -19.71
N ILE A 77 2.57 -14.88 -19.54
CA ILE A 77 1.69 -15.51 -20.54
C ILE A 77 0.93 -14.43 -21.33
N TYR A 78 0.48 -13.37 -20.66
CA TYR A 78 -0.44 -12.39 -21.22
C TYR A 78 0.08 -10.96 -21.08
N ALA A 79 0.57 -10.38 -22.17
CA ALA A 79 1.12 -9.02 -22.19
C ALA A 79 0.11 -7.91 -21.82
N TRP A 80 -1.20 -8.18 -21.94
CA TRP A 80 -2.24 -7.24 -21.53
C TRP A 80 -2.39 -7.12 -20.01
N VAL A 81 -1.98 -8.14 -19.24
CA VAL A 81 -2.03 -8.14 -17.77
C VAL A 81 -1.14 -7.03 -17.21
N SER A 82 0.00 -6.76 -17.86
CA SER A 82 0.90 -5.64 -17.56
C SER A 82 0.18 -4.29 -17.56
N TRP A 83 -0.61 -4.03 -18.59
CA TRP A 83 -1.32 -2.77 -18.77
C TRP A 83 -2.45 -2.61 -17.77
N VAL A 84 -3.22 -3.69 -17.54
CA VAL A 84 -4.28 -3.72 -16.53
C VAL A 84 -3.70 -3.49 -15.14
N GLN A 85 -2.54 -4.06 -14.83
CA GLN A 85 -1.88 -3.88 -13.54
C GLN A 85 -1.46 -2.42 -13.32
N ILE A 86 -0.80 -1.80 -14.30
CA ILE A 86 -0.41 -0.38 -14.22
C ILE A 86 -1.65 0.49 -13.96
N ALA A 87 -2.73 0.25 -14.70
CA ALA A 87 -3.99 0.96 -14.50
C ALA A 87 -4.56 0.73 -13.10
N ALA A 88 -4.56 -0.52 -12.60
CA ALA A 88 -5.04 -0.86 -11.27
C ALA A 88 -4.24 -0.14 -10.16
N VAL A 89 -2.91 -0.12 -10.25
CA VAL A 89 -2.05 0.56 -9.26
C VAL A 89 -2.31 2.06 -9.26
N ILE A 90 -2.42 2.70 -10.43
CA ILE A 90 -2.71 4.13 -10.55
C ILE A 90 -4.09 4.45 -9.94
N ILE A 91 -5.11 3.68 -10.28
CA ILE A 91 -6.46 3.86 -9.75
C ILE A 91 -6.47 3.65 -8.23
N GLY A 92 -5.82 2.60 -7.74
CA GLY A 92 -5.69 2.31 -6.32
C GLY A 92 -5.01 3.46 -5.56
N LEU A 93 -3.92 4.01 -6.11
CA LEU A 93 -3.23 5.16 -5.54
C LEU A 93 -4.15 6.39 -5.47
N ILE A 94 -4.86 6.70 -6.57
CA ILE A 94 -5.79 7.84 -6.62
C ILE A 94 -6.89 7.67 -5.58
N VAL A 95 -7.51 6.49 -5.50
CA VAL A 95 -8.58 6.19 -4.54
C VAL A 95 -8.08 6.34 -3.10
N VAL A 96 -6.91 5.79 -2.79
CA VAL A 96 -6.30 5.89 -1.46
C VAL A 96 -5.95 7.33 -1.13
N VAL A 97 -5.31 8.08 -2.02
CA VAL A 97 -4.98 9.50 -1.81
C VAL A 97 -6.24 10.32 -1.59
N LYS A 98 -7.30 10.09 -2.39
CA LYS A 98 -8.58 10.79 -2.25
C LYS A 98 -9.27 10.42 -0.95
N TYR A 99 -9.26 9.14 -0.56
CA TYR A 99 -9.81 8.67 0.72
C TYR A 99 -9.06 9.28 1.90
N LEU A 100 -7.73 9.30 1.84
CA LEU A 100 -6.87 9.86 2.87
C LEU A 100 -7.04 11.37 2.99
N ARG A 101 -7.09 12.12 1.89
CA ARG A 101 -7.38 13.57 1.91
C ARG A 101 -8.78 13.90 2.42
N LYS A 102 -9.78 13.08 2.09
CA LYS A 102 -11.18 13.31 2.49
C LYS A 102 -11.40 13.03 3.98
N ASN A 103 -10.84 11.94 4.49
CA ASN A 103 -11.05 11.52 5.88
C ASN A 103 -10.01 12.09 6.84
N PHE A 104 -8.86 12.53 6.33
CA PHE A 104 -7.80 13.11 7.14
C PHE A 104 -7.17 14.33 6.45
N PRO A 105 -7.92 15.43 6.27
CA PRO A 105 -7.35 16.70 5.84
C PRO A 105 -6.26 17.13 6.84
N GLU A 106 -5.11 17.59 6.31
CA GLU A 106 -4.05 18.20 7.13
C GLU A 106 -4.51 19.52 7.76
#